data_AF-A0A3D1DL54-F1
#
_entry.id   AF-A0A3D1DL54-F1
#
_cell.length_a   1.000
_cell.length_b   1.000
_cell.length_c   1.000
_cell.angle_alpha   90.00
_cell.angle_beta   90.00
_cell.angle_gamma   90.00
#
_symmetry.space_group_name_H-M   'P 1'
#
loop_
_entity.id
_entity.type
_entity.pdbx_description
1 polymer ?
#
loop_
_entity_poly.entity_id
_entity_poly.type
_entity_poly.pdbx_seq_one_letter_code
_entity_poly.pdbx_strand_id
1 'polypeptide(L)'
;MIAIDWNPTHRFLRQFAGLFVLFFAAIGAVRFFKDDPTTAYVLWSIAPVGLVGLAWPTFMRYVYVTWMALFFPLGWTVSMVILSSIYYLVVSPIGLIMRLCGHDPCGRRPDPAATSYWKPRRPAANVQRYFRQF
;
A
#
# COMPACT_ATOMS: atom_id res chain seq x y z
N MET A 1 6.99 -4.84 3.49
CA MET A 1 7.43 -4.98 2.09
C MET A 1 6.47 -5.95 1.42
N ILE A 2 5.81 -5.55 0.32
CA ILE A 2 4.93 -6.44 -0.44
C ILE A 2 5.83 -7.45 -1.14
N ALA A 3 5.86 -8.69 -0.66
CA ALA A 3 6.62 -9.76 -1.31
C ALA A 3 5.78 -10.31 -2.47
N ILE A 4 6.30 -10.23 -3.68
CA ILE A 4 5.69 -10.90 -4.84
C ILE A 4 5.88 -12.41 -4.63
N ASP A 5 4.79 -13.17 -4.68
CA ASP A 5 4.87 -14.63 -4.66
C ASP A 5 5.26 -15.15 -6.04
N TRP A 6 6.53 -15.49 -6.21
CA TRP A 6 7.12 -15.94 -7.48
C TRP A 6 6.77 -17.40 -7.84
N ASN A 7 6.24 -18.16 -6.89
CA ASN A 7 5.82 -19.55 -7.11
C ASN A 7 4.47 -19.84 -6.45
N PRO A 8 3.39 -19.23 -6.97
CA PRO A 8 2.08 -19.43 -6.37
C PRO A 8 1.60 -20.86 -6.55
N THR A 9 0.88 -21.38 -5.56
CA THR A 9 0.33 -22.75 -5.57
C THR A 9 -0.62 -22.95 -6.76
N HIS A 10 -0.59 -24.12 -7.41
CA HIS A 10 -1.47 -24.44 -8.55
C HIS A 10 -2.96 -24.14 -8.32
N ARG A 11 -3.47 -24.30 -7.09
CA ARG A 11 -4.85 -23.94 -6.70
C ARG A 11 -5.12 -22.43 -6.84
N PHE A 12 -4.16 -21.60 -6.43
CA PHE A 12 -4.24 -20.15 -6.53
C PHE A 12 -4.24 -19.70 -8.00
N LEU A 13 -3.41 -20.29 -8.85
CA LEU A 13 -3.41 -19.96 -10.28
C LEU A 13 -4.73 -20.30 -10.96
N ARG A 14 -5.36 -21.42 -10.59
CA ARG A 14 -6.69 -21.78 -11.11
C ARG A 14 -7.77 -20.81 -10.63
N GLN A 15 -7.71 -20.35 -9.38
CA GLN A 15 -8.61 -19.31 -8.86
C GLN A 15 -8.40 -17.99 -9.60
N PHE A 16 -7.15 -17.58 -9.82
CA PHE A 16 -6.81 -16.39 -10.58
C PHE A 16 -7.30 -16.48 -12.03
N ALA A 17 -7.10 -17.62 -12.71
CA ALA A 17 -7.60 -17.87 -14.05
C ALA A 17 -9.14 -17.79 -14.11
N GLY A 18 -9.84 -18.42 -13.16
CA GLY A 18 -11.30 -18.36 -13.07
C GLY A 18 -11.81 -16.93 -12.84
N LEU A 19 -11.18 -16.18 -11.93
CA LEU A 19 -11.51 -14.78 -11.66
C LEU A 19 -11.25 -13.90 -12.89
N PHE A 20 -10.17 -14.15 -13.61
CA PHE A 20 -9.81 -13.45 -14.84
C PHE A 20 -10.88 -13.66 -15.91
N VAL A 21 -11.28 -14.91 -16.18
CA VAL A 21 -12.36 -15.22 -17.13
C VAL A 21 -13.67 -14.53 -16.70
N LEU A 22 -14.06 -14.66 -15.43
CA LEU A 22 -15.27 -14.03 -14.91
C LEU A 22 -15.25 -12.51 -15.10
N PHE A 23 -14.13 -11.87 -14.78
CA PHE A 23 -13.96 -10.42 -14.87
C PHE A 23 -14.10 -9.92 -16.31
N PHE A 24 -13.38 -10.52 -17.27
CA PHE A 24 -13.45 -10.12 -18.67
C PHE A 24 -14.80 -10.47 -19.31
N ALA A 25 -15.41 -11.60 -18.95
CA ALA A 25 -16.75 -11.97 -19.42
C ALA A 25 -17.82 -11.00 -18.92
N ALA A 26 -17.79 -10.65 -17.62
CA ALA A 26 -18.75 -9.72 -17.02
C ALA A 26 -18.63 -8.31 -17.60
N ILE A 27 -17.41 -7.79 -17.75
CA ILE A 27 -17.21 -6.44 -18.33
C ILE A 27 -17.58 -6.43 -19.81
N GLY A 28 -17.22 -7.48 -20.56
CA GLY A 28 -17.62 -7.61 -21.96
C GLY A 28 -19.15 -7.63 -22.11
N ALA A 29 -19.86 -8.37 -21.25
CA ALA A 29 -21.33 -8.38 -21.24
C ALA A 29 -21.91 -6.99 -20.92
N VAL A 30 -21.43 -6.32 -19.88
CA VAL A 30 -21.91 -4.96 -19.51
C VAL A 30 -21.65 -3.95 -20.62
N ARG A 31 -20.53 -4.05 -21.35
CA ARG A 31 -20.22 -3.16 -22.49
C ARG A 31 -21.05 -3.48 -23.72
N PHE A 32 -21.37 -4.75 -23.95
CA PHE A 32 -22.29 -5.16 -24.99
C PHE A 32 -23.69 -4.58 -24.78
N PHE A 33 -24.18 -4.56 -23.53
CA PHE A 33 -25.45 -3.90 -23.17
C PHE A 33 -25.42 -2.36 -23.24
N LYS A 34 -24.25 -1.75 -23.42
CA LYS A 34 -24.08 -0.28 -23.48
C LYS A 34 -23.72 0.23 -24.89
N ASP A 35 -23.98 -0.56 -25.93
CA ASP A 35 -23.79 -0.20 -27.35
C ASP A 35 -22.35 0.19 -27.73
N ASP A 36 -21.35 -0.37 -27.05
CA ASP A 36 -19.92 -0.29 -27.45
C ASP A 36 -19.42 -1.68 -27.90
N PRO A 37 -19.83 -2.14 -29.08
CA PRO A 37 -19.57 -3.50 -29.55
C PRO A 37 -18.07 -3.73 -29.81
N THR A 38 -17.34 -2.70 -30.25
CA THR A 38 -15.91 -2.82 -30.54
C THR A 38 -15.11 -3.17 -29.28
N THR A 39 -15.36 -2.50 -28.17
CA THR A 39 -14.71 -2.78 -26.89
C THR A 39 -15.14 -4.14 -26.34
N ALA A 40 -16.41 -4.53 -26.52
CA ALA A 40 -16.91 -5.84 -26.09
C ALA A 40 -16.21 -7.01 -26.81
N TYR A 41 -16.03 -6.93 -28.13
CA TYR A 41 -15.33 -7.98 -28.90
C TYR A 41 -13.85 -8.11 -28.51
N VAL A 42 -13.16 -6.98 -28.27
CA VAL A 42 -11.76 -7.01 -27.79
C VAL A 42 -11.67 -7.70 -26.44
N LEU A 43 -12.54 -7.37 -25.48
CA LEU A 43 -12.53 -8.03 -24.17
C LEU A 43 -12.88 -9.51 -24.24
N TRP A 44 -13.83 -9.89 -25.08
CA TRP A 44 -14.19 -11.29 -25.30
C TRP A 44 -13.09 -12.09 -25.98
N SER A 45 -12.27 -11.46 -26.84
CA SER A 45 -11.10 -12.12 -27.43
C SER A 45 -10.01 -12.48 -26.41
N ILE A 46 -9.98 -11.78 -25.26
CA ILE A 46 -9.00 -11.97 -24.18
C ILE A 46 -9.47 -13.06 -23.18
N ALA A 47 -10.78 -13.24 -23.01
CA ALA A 47 -11.34 -14.23 -22.09
C ALA A 47 -10.88 -15.70 -22.35
N PRO A 48 -10.74 -16.19 -23.61
CA PRO A 48 -10.20 -17.51 -23.90
C PRO A 48 -8.78 -17.74 -23.38
N VAL A 49 -7.96 -16.68 -23.25
CA VAL A 49 -6.60 -16.78 -22.68
C VAL A 49 -6.67 -17.23 -21.21
N GLY A 50 -7.69 -16.79 -20.47
CA GLY A 50 -7.97 -17.26 -19.12
C GLY A 50 -8.41 -18.72 -19.07
N LEU A 51 -9.18 -19.19 -20.06
CA LEU A 51 -9.56 -20.60 -20.20
C LEU A 51 -8.35 -21.50 -20.50
N VAL A 52 -7.43 -21.05 -21.35
CA VAL A 52 -6.14 -21.74 -21.59
C VAL A 52 -5.32 -21.81 -20.30
N GLY A 53 -5.35 -20.77 -19.46
CA GLY A 53 -4.72 -20.79 -18.14
C GLY A 53 -5.34 -21.77 -17.14
N LEU A 54 -6.61 -22.13 -17.32
CA LEU A 54 -7.28 -23.15 -16.50
C LEU A 54 -6.81 -24.56 -16.85
N ALA A 55 -6.55 -24.82 -18.15
CA ALA A 55 -6.00 -26.07 -18.64
C ALA A 55 -4.48 -26.16 -18.43
N TRP A 56 -3.76 -25.04 -18.53
CA TRP A 56 -2.32 -24.96 -18.43
C TRP A 56 -1.87 -23.95 -17.35
N PRO A 57 -1.86 -24.35 -16.07
CA PRO A 57 -1.55 -23.44 -14.97
C PRO A 57 -0.13 -22.87 -15.06
N THR A 58 0.82 -23.60 -15.65
CA THR A 58 2.20 -23.12 -15.82
C THR A 58 2.30 -21.88 -16.71
N PHE A 59 1.48 -21.77 -17.76
CA PHE A 59 1.44 -20.55 -18.59
C PHE A 59 0.88 -19.37 -17.79
N MET A 60 -0.18 -19.61 -17.04
CA MET A 60 -0.85 -18.59 -16.24
C MET A 60 0.02 -18.09 -15.08
N ARG A 61 1.04 -18.86 -14.67
CA ARG A 61 2.10 -18.42 -13.75
C ARG A 61 2.90 -17.26 -14.33
N TYR A 62 3.35 -17.37 -15.58
CA TYR A 62 4.16 -16.31 -16.21
C TYR A 62 3.36 -15.03 -16.38
N VAL A 63 2.08 -15.15 -16.77
CA VAL A 63 1.15 -14.02 -16.85
C VAL A 63 1.00 -13.35 -15.48
N TYR A 64 0.71 -14.13 -14.43
CA TYR A 64 0.57 -13.62 -13.07
C TYR A 64 1.83 -12.92 -12.57
N VAL A 65 3.00 -13.53 -12.74
CA VAL A 65 4.28 -12.97 -12.28
C VAL A 65 4.61 -11.68 -13.03
N THR A 66 4.43 -11.65 -14.36
CA THR A 66 4.67 -10.45 -15.18
C THR A 66 3.72 -9.33 -14.78
N TRP A 67 2.45 -9.66 -14.57
CA TRP A 67 1.44 -8.72 -14.09
C TRP A 67 1.83 -8.17 -12.72
N MET A 68 2.10 -9.02 -11.74
CA MET A 68 2.51 -8.59 -10.39
C MET A 68 3.79 -7.74 -10.40
N ALA A 69 4.78 -8.08 -11.24
CA ALA A 69 5.99 -7.28 -11.40
C ALA A 69 5.69 -5.88 -11.97
N LEU A 70 4.75 -5.78 -12.92
CA LEU A 70 4.33 -4.50 -13.51
C LEU A 70 3.53 -3.64 -12.51
N PHE A 71 2.71 -4.25 -11.66
CA PHE A 71 1.92 -3.56 -10.64
C PHE A 71 2.71 -3.27 -9.35
N PHE A 72 3.89 -3.86 -9.16
CA PHE A 72 4.72 -3.65 -7.97
C PHE A 72 5.13 -2.18 -7.75
N PRO A 73 5.64 -1.44 -8.76
CA PRO A 73 5.94 -0.01 -8.62
C PRO A 73 4.71 0.82 -8.24
N LEU A 74 3.52 0.40 -8.68
CA LEU A 74 2.27 1.08 -8.36
C LEU A 74 1.93 0.92 -6.87
N GLY A 75 2.10 -0.28 -6.30
CA GLY A 75 1.92 -0.52 -4.87
C GLY A 75 2.91 0.28 -4.00
N TRP A 76 4.17 0.37 -4.43
CA TRP A 76 5.16 1.26 -3.80
C TRP A 76 4.66 2.71 -3.84
N THR A 77 4.33 3.20 -5.04
CA THR A 77 3.90 4.59 -5.25
C THR A 77 2.71 4.95 -4.38
N VAL A 78 1.68 4.10 -4.33
CA VAL A 78 0.51 4.28 -3.47
C VAL A 78 0.92 4.38 -1.99
N SER A 79 1.83 3.52 -1.53
CA SER A 79 2.33 3.58 -0.15
C SER A 79 3.03 4.90 0.16
N MET A 80 3.87 5.38 -0.77
CA MET A 80 4.56 6.66 -0.63
C MET A 80 3.60 7.85 -0.70
N VAL A 81 2.59 7.80 -1.57
CA VAL A 81 1.57 8.84 -1.71
C VAL A 81 0.70 8.91 -0.47
N ILE A 82 0.27 7.77 0.10
CA ILE A 82 -0.51 7.75 1.33
C ILE A 82 0.32 8.30 2.49
N LEU A 83 1.55 7.84 2.66
CA LEU A 83 2.43 8.32 3.73
C LEU A 83 2.72 9.82 3.60
N SER A 84 3.02 10.28 2.37
CA SER A 84 3.25 11.69 2.08
C SER A 84 2.00 12.52 2.33
N SER A 85 0.83 12.04 1.90
CA SER A 85 -0.45 12.71 2.13
C SER A 85 -0.71 12.87 3.63
N ILE A 86 -0.56 11.81 4.43
CA ILE A 86 -0.73 11.89 5.88
C ILE A 86 0.27 12.87 6.49
N TYR A 87 1.54 12.80 6.09
CA TYR A 87 2.57 13.68 6.62
C TYR A 87 2.30 15.15 6.30
N TYR A 88 2.00 15.48 5.04
CA TYR A 88 1.85 16.86 4.60
C TYR A 88 0.46 17.45 4.86
N LEU A 89 -0.60 16.65 4.89
CA LEU A 89 -1.97 17.13 5.11
C LEU A 89 -2.42 17.03 6.57
N VAL A 90 -1.77 16.20 7.38
CA VAL A 90 -2.15 16.02 8.79
C VAL A 90 -1.01 16.45 9.71
N VAL A 91 0.15 15.80 9.63
CA VAL A 91 1.23 16.04 10.60
C VAL A 91 1.85 17.44 10.47
N SER A 92 2.15 17.86 9.25
CA SER A 92 2.73 19.16 8.94
C SER A 92 1.83 20.33 9.36
N PRO A 93 0.53 20.38 9.01
CA PRO A 93 -0.33 21.47 9.46
C PRO A 93 -0.55 21.48 10.96
N ILE A 94 -0.60 20.32 11.63
CA ILE A 94 -0.64 20.28 13.10
C ILE A 94 0.62 20.96 13.67
N GLY A 95 1.80 20.61 13.16
CA GLY A 95 3.06 21.24 13.58
C GLY A 95 3.12 22.74 13.27
N LEU A 96 2.55 23.16 12.13
CA LEU A 96 2.48 24.56 11.72
C LEU A 96 1.52 25.36 12.62
N ILE A 97 0.35 24.81 12.92
CA ILE A 97 -0.61 25.39 13.87
C ILE A 97 0.03 25.51 15.25
N MET A 98 0.70 24.46 15.75
CA MET A 98 1.40 24.52 17.03
C MET A 98 2.47 25.62 17.06
N ARG A 99 3.22 25.78 15.96
CA ARG A 99 4.20 26.87 15.80
C ARG A 99 3.54 28.25 15.81
N LEU A 100 2.43 28.42 15.10
CA LEU A 100 1.66 29.68 15.06
C LEU A 100 1.03 30.02 16.42
N CYS A 101 0.52 29.03 17.14
CA CYS A 101 0.00 29.18 18.51
C CYS A 101 1.10 29.39 19.56
N GLY A 102 2.38 29.42 19.17
CA GLY A 102 3.51 29.64 20.07
C GLY A 102 3.84 28.45 20.98
N HIS A 103 3.24 27.29 20.74
CA HIS A 103 3.51 26.08 21.50
C HIS A 103 4.77 25.39 20.94
N ASP A 104 5.86 25.42 21.71
CA ASP A 104 7.12 24.75 21.38
C ASP A 104 7.31 23.50 22.27
N PRO A 105 6.71 22.35 21.91
CA PRO A 105 6.78 21.14 22.72
C PRO A 105 8.20 20.56 22.80
N CYS A 106 9.04 20.86 21.82
CA CYS A 106 10.42 20.38 21.79
C CYS A 106 11.41 21.34 22.46
N GLY A 107 10.98 22.53 22.92
CA GLY A 107 11.86 23.53 23.51
C GLY A 107 13.04 23.89 22.59
N ARG A 108 12.77 24.03 21.29
CA ARG A 108 13.78 24.32 20.27
C ARG A 108 14.12 25.81 20.17
N ARG A 109 13.33 26.69 20.78
CA ARG A 109 13.66 28.12 20.89
C ARG A 109 14.84 28.27 21.85
N PRO A 110 16.00 28.79 21.38
CA PRO A 110 17.11 29.10 22.28
C PRO A 110 16.68 30.22 23.23
N ASP A 111 16.86 29.97 24.53
CA ASP A 111 16.64 30.93 25.60
C ASP A 111 17.98 31.62 25.91
N PRO A 112 18.15 32.92 25.59
CA PRO A 112 19.39 33.65 25.85
C PRO A 112 19.68 33.83 27.34
N ALA A 113 18.69 33.70 28.21
CA ALA A 113 18.83 33.85 29.66
C ALA A 113 19.10 32.51 30.37
N ALA A 114 19.03 31.39 29.66
CA ALA A 114 19.28 30.07 30.24
C ALA A 114 20.78 29.81 30.44
N THR A 115 21.19 29.61 31.69
CA THR A 115 22.56 29.16 32.04
C THR A 115 22.86 27.74 31.56
N SER A 116 21.83 26.91 31.34
CA SER A 116 21.97 25.53 30.89
C SER A 116 20.64 24.99 30.36
N TYR A 117 20.66 24.28 29.22
CA TYR A 117 19.49 23.58 28.66
C TYR A 117 19.24 22.19 29.29
N TRP A 118 20.08 21.78 30.25
CA TRP A 118 19.93 20.49 30.92
C TRP A 118 18.65 20.47 31.76
N LYS A 119 17.70 19.62 31.37
CA LYS A 119 16.50 19.39 32.17
C LYS A 119 16.83 18.43 33.33
N PRO A 120 16.59 18.82 34.60
CA PRO A 120 16.87 17.95 35.74
C PRO A 120 16.02 16.69 35.64
N ARG A 121 16.69 15.53 35.64
CA ARG A 121 16.03 14.24 35.63
C ARG A 121 15.36 14.01 36.98
N ARG A 122 14.04 13.80 37.00
CA ARG A 122 13.36 13.38 38.23
C ARG A 122 13.99 12.07 38.71
N PRO A 123 14.43 11.99 39.99
CA PRO A 123 15.00 10.77 40.52
C PRO A 123 13.97 9.65 40.42
N ALA A 124 14.39 8.50 39.90
CA ALA A 124 13.53 7.33 39.87
C ALA A 124 13.26 6.90 41.32
N ALA A 125 12.00 6.90 41.73
CA ALA A 125 11.61 6.56 43.11
C ALA A 125 12.06 5.15 43.53
N ASN A 126 12.35 4.26 42.57
CA ASN A 126 12.83 2.91 42.85
C ASN A 126 13.76 2.40 41.72
N VAL A 127 14.97 1.99 42.09
CA VAL A 127 15.97 1.39 41.18
C VAL A 127 15.52 0.04 40.64
N GLN A 128 14.67 -0.68 41.37
CA GLN A 128 14.13 -1.98 40.94
C GLN A 128 13.21 -1.87 39.71
N ARG A 129 12.73 -0.67 39.37
CA ARG A 129 11.92 -0.41 38.18
C ARG A 129 12.70 -0.60 36.88
N TYR A 130 14.03 -0.46 36.90
CA TYR A 130 14.86 -0.74 35.71
C TYR A 130 14.88 -2.22 35.35
N PHE A 131 14.66 -3.11 36.31
CA PHE A 131 14.66 -4.56 36.10
C PHE A 131 13.29 -5.11 35.69
N ARG A 132 12.25 -4.27 35.58
CA ARG A 132 10.91 -4.65 35.11
C ARG A 132 10.58 -3.87 33.85
N GLN A 133 10.95 -4.45 32.71
CA GLN A 133 10.82 -3.82 31.40
C GLN A 133 9.47 -4.11 30.73
N PHE A 134 8.66 -5.02 31.31
CA PHE A 134 7.31 -5.38 30.87
C PHE A 134 6.34 -5.37 32.07
#